data_AF-A0A3D5PTG7-F1
#
_entry.id   AF-A0A3D5PTG7-F1
#
_cell.length_a   1.000
_cell.length_b   1.000
_cell.length_c   1.000
_cell.angle_alpha   90.00
_cell.angle_beta   90.00
_cell.angle_gamma   90.00
#
_symmetry.space_group_name_H-M   'P 1'
#
loop_
_entity.id
_entity.type
_entity.pdbx_description
1 polymer ?
#
loop_
_entity_poly.entity_id
_entity_poly.type
_entity_poly.pdbx_seq_one_letter_code
_entity_poly.pdbx_strand_id
1 'polypeptide(L)'
;GGRDFKGALGDMVVLAVPYGAVDSILSAHKEELAGKVVVDITNPVNFDTFDGLVVPADSSAAAEIQKKVPEALVVKAFNTTFAGVLAAGKVGEKEPTVVLAASDSADAKKKLAQALEGSGLSVMDVGSLKRAREMEAMGFLQISLAAGKKISWTGGFAVLH
;
A
#
# COMPACT_ATOMS: atom_id res chain seq x y z
N GLY A 1 -14.27 1.11 12.80
CA GLY A 1 -15.15 -0.07 12.80
C GLY A 1 -15.11 -0.71 11.43
N GLY A 2 -14.38 -1.81 11.29
CA GLY A 2 -14.49 -2.67 10.10
C GLY A 2 -15.74 -3.53 10.25
N ARG A 3 -16.55 -3.63 9.20
CA ARG A 3 -17.59 -4.66 9.12
C ARG A 3 -16.89 -5.99 8.83
N ASP A 4 -17.19 -7.04 9.58
CA ASP A 4 -16.78 -8.39 9.23
C ASP A 4 -17.29 -8.72 7.82
N PHE A 5 -16.36 -9.08 6.93
CA PHE A 5 -16.70 -9.50 5.59
C PHE A 5 -17.40 -10.85 5.66
N LYS A 6 -18.63 -10.93 5.14
CA LYS A 6 -19.40 -12.17 5.00
C LYS A 6 -19.53 -12.50 3.51
N GLY A 7 -18.61 -13.28 2.98
CA GLY A 7 -18.56 -13.70 1.58
C GLY A 7 -17.26 -14.43 1.25
N ALA A 8 -17.13 -14.92 0.01
CA ALA A 8 -15.86 -15.43 -0.48
C ALA A 8 -14.96 -14.26 -0.90
N LEU A 9 -13.66 -14.32 -0.56
CA LEU A 9 -12.71 -13.30 -0.98
C LEU A 9 -12.55 -13.28 -2.51
N GLY A 10 -12.49 -12.09 -3.10
CA GLY A 10 -12.16 -11.91 -4.52
C GLY A 10 -10.71 -12.30 -4.84
N ASP A 11 -10.29 -12.18 -6.10
CA ASP A 11 -8.92 -12.51 -6.52
C ASP A 11 -7.87 -11.49 -6.07
N MET A 12 -8.32 -10.31 -5.66
CA MET A 12 -7.51 -9.24 -5.09
C MET A 12 -8.13 -8.75 -3.79
N VAL A 13 -7.34 -8.73 -2.73
CA VAL A 13 -7.74 -8.30 -1.38
C VAL A 13 -6.88 -7.12 -0.97
N VAL A 14 -7.50 -5.96 -0.74
CA VAL A 14 -6.80 -4.75 -0.30
C VAL A 14 -6.89 -4.62 1.22
N LEU A 15 -5.75 -4.63 1.90
CA LEU A 15 -5.65 -4.47 3.35
C LEU A 15 -5.72 -2.99 3.74
N ALA A 16 -6.89 -2.38 3.53
CA ALA A 16 -7.16 -0.98 3.86
C ALA A 16 -7.48 -0.77 5.35
N VAL A 17 -6.60 -1.27 6.22
CA VAL A 17 -6.70 -1.20 7.68
C VAL A 17 -5.41 -0.68 8.30
N PRO A 18 -5.42 -0.17 9.55
CA PRO A 18 -4.18 0.14 10.27
C PRO A 18 -3.28 -1.09 10.38
N TYR A 19 -1.95 -0.90 10.36
CA TYR A 19 -0.98 -1.99 10.40
C TYR A 19 -1.20 -2.95 11.57
N GLY A 20 -1.53 -2.44 12.76
CA GLY A 20 -1.80 -3.25 13.94
C GLY A 20 -2.99 -4.23 13.81
N ALA A 21 -3.89 -4.03 12.86
CA ALA A 21 -5.03 -4.93 12.58
C ALA A 21 -4.72 -5.99 11.51
N VAL A 22 -3.60 -5.87 10.80
CA VAL A 22 -3.26 -6.76 9.68
C VAL A 22 -3.08 -8.19 10.16
N ASP A 23 -2.38 -8.41 11.28
CA ASP A 23 -2.03 -9.75 11.75
C ASP A 23 -3.26 -10.62 12.05
N SER A 24 -4.29 -10.03 12.69
CA SER A 24 -5.55 -10.73 12.96
C SER A 24 -6.29 -11.11 11.68
N ILE A 25 -6.26 -10.26 10.65
CA ILE A 25 -6.92 -10.52 9.37
C ILE A 25 -6.19 -11.65 8.62
N LEU A 26 -4.86 -11.60 8.57
CA LEU A 26 -4.06 -12.65 7.93
C LEU A 26 -4.28 -14.00 8.62
N SER A 27 -4.35 -14.01 9.96
CA SER A 27 -4.58 -15.21 10.74
C SER A 27 -5.97 -15.80 10.49
N ALA A 28 -7.00 -14.95 10.39
CA ALA A 28 -8.37 -15.39 10.16
C ALA A 28 -8.62 -15.94 8.75
N HIS A 29 -7.87 -15.47 7.75
CA HIS A 29 -8.12 -15.77 6.33
C HIS A 29 -6.94 -16.43 5.61
N LYS A 30 -5.95 -16.97 6.33
CA LYS A 30 -4.69 -17.46 5.74
C LYS A 30 -4.89 -18.40 4.56
N GLU A 31 -5.77 -19.39 4.72
CA GLU A 31 -6.08 -20.38 3.68
C GLU A 31 -6.82 -19.74 2.50
N GLU A 32 -7.79 -18.86 2.78
CA GLU A 32 -8.53 -18.14 1.75
C GLU A 32 -7.63 -17.21 0.93
N LEU A 33 -6.53 -16.70 1.51
CA LEU A 33 -5.59 -15.80 0.83
C LEU A 33 -4.60 -16.52 -0.10
N ALA A 34 -4.53 -17.85 -0.06
CA ALA A 34 -3.64 -18.61 -0.94
C ALA A 34 -3.95 -18.34 -2.42
N GLY A 35 -2.91 -18.04 -3.21
CA GLY A 35 -2.99 -17.72 -4.63
C GLY A 35 -3.61 -16.35 -4.97
N LYS A 36 -4.09 -15.60 -3.98
CA LYS A 36 -4.71 -14.28 -4.17
C LYS A 36 -3.66 -13.17 -4.21
N VAL A 37 -3.99 -12.08 -4.88
CA VAL A 37 -3.21 -10.83 -4.77
C VAL A 37 -3.60 -10.15 -3.47
N VAL A 38 -2.64 -9.91 -2.59
CA VAL A 38 -2.84 -9.20 -1.32
C VAL A 38 -2.15 -7.85 -1.41
N VAL A 39 -2.93 -6.78 -1.46
CA VAL A 39 -2.41 -5.41 -1.57
C VAL A 39 -2.26 -4.81 -0.18
N ASP A 40 -1.02 -4.67 0.27
CA ASP A 40 -0.68 -3.90 1.46
C ASP A 40 -0.60 -2.41 1.11
N ILE A 41 -1.39 -1.59 1.81
CA ILE A 41 -1.40 -0.13 1.65
C ILE A 41 -0.90 0.62 2.89
N THR A 42 -0.40 -0.11 3.89
CA THR A 42 -0.08 0.46 5.19
C THR A 42 1.13 1.41 5.11
N ASN A 43 1.11 2.46 5.92
CA ASN A 43 2.34 3.10 6.41
C ASN A 43 2.44 2.73 7.88
N PRO A 44 3.37 1.83 8.29
CA PRO A 44 3.45 1.31 9.65
C PRO A 44 4.12 2.32 10.59
N VAL A 45 3.62 3.55 10.63
CA VAL A 45 4.13 4.64 11.47
C VAL A 45 3.82 4.31 12.92
N ASN A 46 4.80 4.54 13.81
CA ASN A 46 4.55 4.59 15.23
C ASN A 46 3.77 5.87 15.53
N PHE A 47 2.45 5.77 15.71
CA PHE A 47 1.60 6.94 15.93
C PHE A 47 1.70 7.55 17.35
N ASP A 48 2.33 6.86 18.31
CA ASP A 48 2.55 7.40 19.65
C ASP A 48 3.70 8.41 19.67
N THR A 49 4.75 8.16 18.88
CA THR A 49 5.96 9.00 18.80
C THR A 49 6.02 9.83 17.52
N PHE A 50 5.43 9.32 16.44
CA PHE A 50 5.50 9.87 15.09
C PHE A 50 6.93 10.05 14.56
N ASP A 51 7.88 9.28 15.08
CA ASP A 51 9.33 9.42 14.81
C ASP A 51 9.97 8.11 14.31
N GLY A 52 9.16 7.18 13.83
CA GLY A 52 9.66 5.90 13.33
C GLY A 52 8.58 4.98 12.80
N LEU A 53 9.03 3.84 12.27
CA LEU A 53 8.16 2.75 11.84
C LEU A 53 8.14 1.63 12.89
N VAL A 54 7.05 0.87 12.95
CA VAL A 54 6.88 -0.27 13.87
C VAL A 54 7.28 -1.62 13.23
N VAL A 55 8.10 -1.57 12.17
CA VAL A 55 8.67 -2.73 11.48
C VAL A 55 10.20 -2.65 11.50
N PRO A 56 10.93 -3.77 11.31
CA PRO A 56 12.39 -3.76 11.27
C PRO A 56 12.93 -2.78 10.21
N ALA A 57 13.99 -2.04 10.54
CA ALA A 57 14.54 -0.97 9.71
C ALA A 57 15.15 -1.46 8.37
N ASP A 58 15.48 -2.74 8.28
CA ASP A 58 15.98 -3.43 7.09
C ASP A 58 14.88 -4.23 6.34
N SER A 59 13.62 -4.07 6.75
CA SER A 59 12.46 -4.78 6.20
C SER A 59 11.30 -3.82 5.89
N SER A 60 10.07 -4.37 5.80
CA SER A 60 8.84 -3.63 5.54
C SER A 60 7.62 -4.38 6.06
N ALA A 61 6.49 -3.69 6.25
CA ALA A 61 5.22 -4.34 6.57
C ALA A 61 4.83 -5.37 5.51
N ALA A 62 5.00 -5.03 4.22
CA ALA A 62 4.69 -5.95 3.13
C ALA A 62 5.52 -7.24 3.16
N ALA A 63 6.81 -7.15 3.52
CA ALA A 63 7.66 -8.34 3.68
C ALA A 63 7.22 -9.21 4.86
N GLU A 64 6.83 -8.60 5.99
CA GLU A 64 6.27 -9.34 7.13
C GLU A 64 4.92 -10.00 6.80
N ILE A 65 4.09 -9.35 5.99
CA ILE A 65 2.83 -9.92 5.49
C ILE A 65 3.14 -11.15 4.61
N GLN A 66 4.06 -11.04 3.65
CA GLN A 66 4.42 -12.14 2.76
C GLN A 66 4.94 -13.37 3.51
N LYS A 67 5.71 -13.18 4.59
CA LYS A 67 6.16 -14.28 5.46
C LYS A 67 4.99 -15.03 6.12
N LYS A 68 3.92 -14.33 6.47
CA LYS A 68 2.74 -14.89 7.17
C LYS A 68 1.79 -15.62 6.22
N VAL A 69 1.67 -15.12 4.99
CA VAL A 69 0.87 -15.71 3.90
C VAL A 69 1.75 -16.08 2.70
N PRO A 70 2.63 -17.09 2.83
CA PRO A 70 3.63 -17.41 1.80
C PRO A 70 3.02 -17.83 0.45
N GLU A 71 1.80 -18.36 0.46
CA GLU A 71 1.05 -18.76 -0.74
C GLU A 71 0.33 -17.59 -1.43
N ALA A 72 0.27 -16.42 -0.79
CA ALA A 72 -0.32 -15.22 -1.38
C ALA A 72 0.70 -14.44 -2.22
N LEU A 73 0.20 -13.62 -3.14
CA LEU A 73 1.01 -12.74 -3.98
C LEU A 73 0.93 -11.32 -3.40
N VAL A 74 1.85 -10.97 -2.49
CA VAL A 74 1.80 -9.67 -1.81
C VAL A 74 2.30 -8.55 -2.74
N VAL A 75 1.57 -7.45 -2.77
CA VAL A 75 1.92 -6.22 -3.49
C VAL A 75 1.88 -5.05 -2.51
N LYS A 76 2.98 -4.29 -2.40
CA LYS A 76 2.95 -2.98 -1.75
C LYS A 76 2.47 -1.95 -2.77
N ALA A 77 1.38 -1.25 -2.48
CA ALA A 77 0.87 -0.19 -3.34
C ALA A 77 0.09 0.86 -2.53
N PHE A 78 -0.22 2.00 -3.16
CA PHE A 78 -1.03 3.10 -2.62
C PHE A 78 -0.51 3.82 -1.37
N ASN A 79 0.49 3.28 -0.65
CA ASN A 79 0.97 3.88 0.59
C ASN A 79 1.60 5.28 0.38
N THR A 80 2.06 5.59 -0.83
CA THR A 80 2.61 6.90 -1.22
C THR A 80 1.56 7.86 -1.81
N THR A 81 0.31 7.42 -2.00
CA THR A 81 -0.77 8.24 -2.56
C THR A 81 -1.81 8.55 -1.47
N PHE A 82 -1.92 9.81 -1.04
CA PHE A 82 -2.94 10.19 -0.06
C PHE A 82 -4.36 9.96 -0.58
N ALA A 83 -5.31 9.72 0.33
CA ALA A 83 -6.70 9.43 -0.04
C ALA A 83 -7.34 10.54 -0.89
N GLY A 84 -7.05 11.81 -0.59
CA GLY A 84 -7.53 12.95 -1.38
C GLY A 84 -6.93 13.01 -2.79
N VAL A 85 -5.64 12.64 -2.93
CA VAL A 85 -4.96 12.52 -4.23
C VAL A 85 -5.59 11.39 -5.04
N LEU A 86 -5.81 10.23 -4.42
CA LEU A 86 -6.41 9.07 -5.05
C LEU A 86 -7.83 9.38 -5.57
N ALA A 87 -8.66 10.05 -4.75
CA ALA A 87 -10.01 10.45 -5.13
C ALA A 87 -10.05 11.48 -6.26
N ALA A 88 -9.07 12.40 -6.30
CA ALA A 88 -8.97 13.42 -7.34
C ALA A 88 -8.31 12.91 -8.63
N GLY A 89 -7.56 11.81 -8.57
CA GLY A 89 -6.71 11.34 -9.66
C GLY A 89 -5.51 12.26 -9.95
N LYS A 90 -5.27 13.28 -9.11
CA LYS A 90 -4.20 14.27 -9.30
C LYS A 90 -3.51 14.65 -7.99
N VAL A 91 -2.21 14.90 -8.07
CA VAL A 91 -1.39 15.46 -6.99
C VAL A 91 -1.47 16.98 -7.05
N GLY A 92 -2.05 17.60 -6.02
CA GLY A 92 -2.15 19.06 -5.91
C GLY A 92 -2.90 19.72 -7.07
N GLU A 93 -3.93 19.04 -7.61
CA GLU A 93 -4.74 19.45 -8.78
C GLU A 93 -3.97 19.56 -10.11
N LYS A 94 -2.67 19.24 -10.13
CA LYS A 94 -1.79 19.44 -11.26
C LYS A 94 -1.44 18.14 -11.96
N GLU A 95 -0.61 17.34 -11.31
CA GLU A 95 0.02 16.18 -11.94
C GLU A 95 -0.85 14.93 -11.81
N PRO A 96 -0.93 14.07 -12.84
CA PRO A 96 -1.61 12.79 -12.73
C PRO A 96 -1.08 11.94 -11.58
N THR A 97 -1.97 11.23 -10.90
CA THR A 97 -1.58 10.30 -9.84
C THR A 97 -0.96 9.03 -10.42
N VAL A 98 0.21 8.67 -9.89
CA VAL A 98 0.91 7.41 -10.21
C VAL A 98 0.94 6.55 -8.95
N VAL A 99 0.37 5.35 -9.02
CA VAL A 99 0.44 4.34 -7.97
C VAL A 99 1.73 3.56 -8.15
N LEU A 100 2.64 3.64 -7.18
CA LEU A 100 3.84 2.81 -7.15
C LEU A 100 3.48 1.39 -6.69
N ALA A 101 4.03 0.36 -7.34
CA ALA A 101 3.77 -1.04 -7.02
C ALA A 101 5.07 -1.86 -6.90
N ALA A 102 5.27 -2.52 -5.76
CA ALA A 102 6.37 -3.45 -5.53
C ALA A 102 5.86 -4.85 -5.20
N SER A 103 6.38 -5.86 -5.88
CA SER A 103 6.07 -7.27 -5.64
C SER A 103 7.09 -8.19 -6.30
N ASP A 104 7.26 -9.39 -5.75
CA ASP A 104 8.05 -10.46 -6.38
C ASP A 104 7.26 -11.18 -7.50
N SER A 105 5.95 -10.96 -7.59
CA SER A 105 5.11 -11.46 -8.68
C SER A 105 4.85 -10.36 -9.72
N ALA A 106 5.42 -10.52 -10.92
CA ALA A 106 5.12 -9.65 -12.06
C ALA A 106 3.63 -9.71 -12.43
N ASP A 107 3.02 -10.89 -12.36
CA ASP A 107 1.59 -11.08 -12.64
C ASP A 107 0.70 -10.36 -11.63
N ALA A 108 1.06 -10.34 -10.34
CA ALA A 108 0.31 -9.59 -9.33
C ALA A 108 0.33 -8.07 -9.60
N LYS A 109 1.49 -7.53 -9.99
CA LYS A 109 1.61 -6.12 -10.40
C LYS A 109 0.80 -5.82 -11.66
N LYS A 110 0.82 -6.73 -12.64
CA LYS A 110 0.01 -6.61 -13.85
C LYS A 110 -1.50 -6.63 -13.53
N LYS A 111 -1.95 -7.56 -12.69
CA LYS A 111 -3.35 -7.62 -12.22
C LYS A 111 -3.77 -6.34 -11.50
N LEU A 112 -2.89 -5.75 -10.68
CA LEU A 112 -3.13 -4.45 -10.05
C LEU A 112 -3.29 -3.34 -11.09
N ALA A 113 -2.40 -3.27 -12.08
CA ALA A 113 -2.50 -2.28 -13.15
C ALA A 113 -3.81 -2.43 -13.95
N GLN A 114 -4.18 -3.66 -14.30
CA GLN A 114 -5.43 -3.98 -15.01
C GLN A 114 -6.67 -3.61 -14.18
N ALA A 115 -6.66 -3.86 -12.87
CA ALA A 115 -7.75 -3.49 -11.98
C ALA A 115 -7.95 -1.97 -11.87
N LEU A 116 -6.94 -1.18 -12.23
CA LEU A 116 -7.00 0.29 -12.24
C LEU A 116 -7.22 0.87 -13.64
N GLU A 117 -7.32 0.05 -14.69
CA GLU A 117 -7.65 0.54 -16.03
C GLU A 117 -8.99 1.30 -16.03
N GLY A 118 -9.03 2.45 -16.71
CA GLY A 118 -10.21 3.32 -16.74
C GLY A 118 -10.41 4.20 -15.49
N SER A 119 -9.64 4.02 -14.42
CA SER A 119 -9.73 4.88 -13.21
C SER A 119 -9.10 6.28 -13.37
N GLY A 120 -8.30 6.48 -14.42
CA GLY A 120 -7.47 7.69 -14.59
C GLY A 120 -6.17 7.66 -13.80
N LEU A 121 -5.93 6.61 -13.01
CA LEU A 121 -4.67 6.36 -12.32
C LEU A 121 -3.73 5.55 -13.22
N SER A 122 -2.43 5.81 -13.11
CA SER A 122 -1.39 4.96 -13.71
C SER A 122 -0.70 4.13 -12.63
N VAL A 123 -0.13 2.99 -13.01
CA VAL A 123 0.68 2.15 -12.11
C VAL A 123 2.11 2.10 -12.62
N MET A 124 3.06 2.33 -11.72
CA MET A 124 4.49 2.20 -12.00
C MET A 124 5.08 1.05 -11.18
N ASP A 125 5.65 0.06 -11.86
CA ASP A 125 6.41 -1.01 -11.24
C ASP A 125 7.74 -0.48 -10.72
N VAL A 126 7.96 -0.57 -9.40
CA VAL A 126 9.20 -0.12 -8.76
C VAL A 126 10.14 -1.27 -8.39
N GLY A 127 9.79 -2.51 -8.75
CA GLY A 127 10.63 -3.70 -8.60
C GLY A 127 10.06 -4.78 -7.67
N SER A 128 10.97 -5.57 -7.09
CA SER A 128 10.70 -6.65 -6.13
C SER A 128 10.05 -6.14 -4.84
N LEU A 129 9.44 -7.04 -4.07
CA LEU A 129 8.80 -6.71 -2.78
C LEU A 129 9.76 -6.04 -1.79
N LYS A 130 11.07 -6.29 -1.90
CA LYS A 130 12.12 -5.60 -1.12
C LYS A 130 12.04 -4.07 -1.20
N ARG A 131 11.51 -3.51 -2.30
CA ARG A 131 11.33 -2.06 -2.49
C ARG A 131 10.24 -1.45 -1.62
N ALA A 132 9.38 -2.29 -1.01
CA ALA A 132 8.39 -1.83 -0.05
C ALA A 132 9.01 -1.09 1.14
N ARG A 133 10.27 -1.42 1.53
CA ARG A 133 11.02 -0.67 2.55
C ARG A 133 11.17 0.80 2.18
N GLU A 134 11.66 1.07 0.98
CA GLU A 134 11.85 2.44 0.50
C GLU A 134 10.51 3.15 0.29
N MET A 135 9.48 2.43 -0.16
CA MET A 135 8.13 2.97 -0.28
C MET A 135 7.53 3.38 1.08
N GLU A 136 7.72 2.58 2.13
CA GLU A 136 7.28 2.92 3.50
C GLU A 136 8.04 4.12 4.06
N ALA A 137 9.34 4.22 3.79
CA ALA A 137 10.13 5.40 4.13
C ALA A 137 9.61 6.66 3.41
N MET A 138 9.32 6.56 2.11
CA MET A 138 8.74 7.66 1.32
C MET A 138 7.36 8.06 1.84
N GLY A 139 6.49 7.09 2.12
CA GLY A 139 5.16 7.33 2.66
C GLY A 139 5.21 8.00 4.04
N PHE A 140 6.10 7.54 4.93
CA PHE A 140 6.32 8.17 6.23
C PHE A 140 6.85 9.60 6.12
N LEU A 141 7.82 9.85 5.23
CA LEU A 141 8.31 11.20 4.97
C LEU A 141 7.18 12.11 4.47
N GLN A 142 6.35 11.63 3.53
CA GLN A 142 5.22 12.39 3.01
C GLN A 142 4.19 12.73 4.10
N ILE A 143 3.85 11.74 4.94
CA ILE A 143 2.97 11.92 6.10
C ILE A 143 3.54 12.98 7.05
N SER A 144 4.84 12.93 7.34
CA SER A 144 5.51 13.87 8.24
C SER A 144 5.48 15.29 7.71
N LEU A 145 5.70 15.48 6.39
CA LEU A 145 5.58 16.79 5.74
C LEU A 145 4.15 17.35 5.81
N ALA A 146 3.14 16.52 5.59
CA ALA A 146 1.74 16.93 5.65
C ALA A 146 1.30 17.28 7.08
N ALA A 147 1.66 16.44 8.07
CA ALA A 147 1.40 16.70 9.48
C ALA A 147 2.09 17.99 9.96
N GLY A 148 3.32 18.25 9.49
CA GLY A 148 4.06 19.49 9.70
C GLY A 148 3.57 20.69 8.88
N LYS A 149 2.45 20.55 8.14
CA LYS A 149 1.83 21.58 7.29
C LYS A 149 2.76 22.16 6.23
N LYS A 150 3.74 21.38 5.76
CA LYS A 150 4.65 21.77 4.67
C LYS A 150 4.06 21.49 3.30
N ILE A 151 3.17 20.51 3.23
CA ILE A 151 2.34 20.16 2.06
C ILE A 151 0.89 19.92 2.50
N SER A 152 -0.06 19.94 1.57
CA SER A 152 -1.45 19.58 1.85
C SER A 152 -1.66 18.06 1.76
N TRP A 153 -2.72 17.56 2.39
CA TRP A 153 -3.18 16.17 2.26
C TRP A 153 -3.79 15.84 0.87
N THR A 154 -3.96 16.85 0.01
CA THR A 154 -4.32 16.72 -1.41
C THR A 154 -3.12 16.90 -2.34
N GLY A 155 -1.93 17.19 -1.79
CA GLY A 155 -0.65 17.22 -2.48
C GLY A 155 0.16 15.96 -2.17
N GLY A 156 1.49 16.05 -2.30
CA GLY A 156 2.40 14.93 -2.09
C GLY A 156 3.53 14.93 -3.09
N PHE A 157 4.22 13.80 -3.18
CA PHE A 157 5.23 13.56 -4.21
C PHE A 157 4.54 13.14 -5.51
N ALA A 158 4.78 13.90 -6.58
CA ALA A 158 4.35 13.54 -7.93
C ALA A 158 5.48 12.82 -8.66
N VAL A 159 5.12 11.82 -9.48
CA VAL A 159 6.06 11.10 -10.34
C VAL A 159 5.87 11.61 -11.77
N LEU A 160 6.89 12.29 -12.30
CA LEU A 160 6.90 12.79 -13.67
C LEU A 160 7.61 11.76 -14.57
N HIS A 161 7.00 11.40 -15.69
CA HIS A 161 7.52 10.43 -16.64
C HIS A 161 7.12 10.79 -18.08
#